data_AF-A0A945JMN7-F1
#
_entry.id   AF-A0A945JMN7-F1
#
_cell.length_a   1.000
_cell.length_b   1.000
_cell.length_c   1.000
_cell.angle_alpha   90.00
_cell.angle_beta   90.00
_cell.angle_gamma   90.00
#
_symmetry.space_group_name_H-M   'P 1'
#
loop_
_entity.id
_entity.type
_entity.pdbx_description
1 polymer ?
#
loop_
_entity_poly.entity_id
_entity_poly.type
_entity_poly.pdbx_seq_one_letter_code
_entity_poly.pdbx_strand_id
1 'polypeptide(L)'
;RPYQEPHPPIWITGGSNISHGTETIRRGYTFAMFLTPVDGLKRMWGAIRENIKNMGLPKPADDQFAFMPLVAVGNTEEEALRLVEEVFWYVTHNKAESQFRAPPGYVETQLYADFLSGKFSGGRTDAIRKMGMEYFRKNHVAIYGTPDSVAKQIKDLYRKTGGFGHLIAMMHSGSMSYKDCKKSMTLFAKEVVPQIKDLGTVSDTFGPLENHGKPIPAAKGGSRTEALAAMYAKFHAVATEEKKPVKIRGKAKPKAKAKPKAKAKAKTTIKSGGRKKKAA
;
A
#
# COMPACT_ATOMS: atom_id res chain seq x y z
N ARG A 1 4.01 17.38 -10.78
CA ARG A 1 2.76 17.56 -10.00
C ARG A 1 1.80 16.45 -10.44
N PRO A 2 1.18 15.69 -9.51
CA PRO A 2 0.19 14.67 -9.89
C PRO A 2 -0.98 15.30 -10.64
N TYR A 3 -1.62 14.52 -11.51
CA TYR A 3 -2.77 15.00 -12.30
C TYR A 3 -4.03 15.17 -11.44
N GLN A 4 -4.20 14.29 -10.44
CA GLN A 4 -5.29 14.33 -9.48
C GLN A 4 -4.95 15.29 -8.34
N GLU A 5 -5.88 16.20 -8.04
CA GLU A 5 -5.78 17.20 -6.98
C GLU A 5 -7.06 17.17 -6.15
N PRO A 6 -6.96 16.90 -4.84
CA PRO A 6 -5.76 16.51 -4.10
C PRO A 6 -5.24 15.14 -4.56
N HIS A 7 -3.97 14.83 -4.26
CA HIS A 7 -3.37 13.56 -4.67
C HIS A 7 -4.13 12.37 -4.05
N PRO A 8 -4.22 11.22 -4.74
CA PRO A 8 -4.81 10.03 -4.17
C PRO A 8 -4.01 9.55 -2.93
N PRO A 9 -4.60 8.66 -2.10
CA PRO A 9 -3.87 8.01 -1.03
C PRO A 9 -2.60 7.35 -1.53
N ILE A 10 -1.58 7.40 -0.69
CA ILE A 10 -0.30 6.75 -0.96
C ILE A 10 -0.24 5.48 -0.12
N TRP A 11 0.06 4.38 -0.79
CA TRP A 11 0.26 3.07 -0.19
C TRP A 11 1.72 2.71 -0.28
N ILE A 12 2.30 2.32 0.85
CA ILE A 12 3.70 1.91 0.94
C ILE A 12 3.74 0.48 1.46
N THR A 13 4.51 -0.36 0.78
CA THR A 13 4.69 -1.75 1.16
C THR A 13 5.93 -1.90 2.03
N GLY A 14 5.91 -2.85 2.96
CA GLY A 14 7.07 -3.17 3.78
C GLY A 14 6.84 -4.35 4.70
N GLY A 15 7.80 -4.64 5.58
CA GLY A 15 7.65 -5.72 6.54
C GLY A 15 8.88 -6.08 7.36
N SER A 16 10.03 -5.45 7.10
CA SER A 16 11.30 -5.74 7.77
C SER A 16 11.81 -4.62 8.68
N ASN A 17 11.32 -3.39 8.54
CA ASN A 17 11.83 -2.23 9.28
C ASN A 17 10.69 -1.45 9.96
N ILE A 18 10.72 -1.44 11.30
CA ILE A 18 9.71 -0.77 12.14
C ILE A 18 9.76 0.76 11.97
N SER A 19 10.95 1.34 11.84
CA SER A 19 11.11 2.79 11.65
C SER A 19 10.48 3.24 10.32
N HIS A 20 10.72 2.48 9.24
CA HIS A 20 10.07 2.72 7.94
C HIS A 20 8.54 2.63 8.04
N GLY A 21 8.01 1.59 8.70
CA GLY A 21 6.56 1.46 8.92
C GLY A 21 6.00 2.60 9.78
N THR A 22 6.74 3.04 10.80
CA THR A 22 6.36 4.15 11.68
C THR A 22 6.28 5.44 10.86
N GLU A 23 7.30 5.74 10.06
CA GLU A 23 7.33 6.95 9.25
C GLU A 23 6.24 6.95 8.16
N THR A 24 5.94 5.78 7.60
CA THR A 24 4.82 5.61 6.65
C THR A 24 3.49 6.03 7.31
N ILE A 25 3.18 5.46 8.47
CA ILE A 25 1.94 5.76 9.20
C ILE A 25 1.91 7.22 9.67
N ARG A 26 3.05 7.75 10.16
CA ARG A 26 3.18 9.15 10.60
C ARG A 26 2.84 10.14 9.49
N ARG A 27 3.21 9.82 8.24
CA ARG A 27 2.90 10.65 7.06
C ARG A 27 1.45 10.53 6.58
N GLY A 28 0.64 9.67 7.20
CA GLY A 28 -0.74 9.41 6.79
C GLY A 28 -0.89 8.40 5.67
N TYR A 29 0.16 7.66 5.35
CA TYR A 29 0.12 6.67 4.27
C TYR A 29 -0.39 5.33 4.79
N THR A 30 -0.94 4.51 3.89
CA THR A 30 -1.33 3.14 4.21
C THR A 30 -0.10 2.25 4.15
N PHE A 31 0.21 1.58 5.26
CA PHE A 31 1.30 0.60 5.35
C PHE A 31 0.78 -0.81 5.07
N ALA A 32 1.28 -1.42 3.99
CA ALA A 32 0.85 -2.73 3.53
C ALA A 32 1.91 -3.81 3.79
N MET A 33 1.49 -4.91 4.42
CA MET A 33 2.31 -6.11 4.64
C MET A 33 1.70 -7.31 3.91
N PHE A 34 2.55 -8.23 3.47
CA PHE A 34 2.15 -9.35 2.61
C PHE A 34 2.64 -10.67 3.16
N LEU A 35 1.78 -11.70 3.17
CA LEU A 35 2.12 -13.09 3.46
C LEU A 35 2.99 -13.30 4.72
N THR A 36 2.82 -12.40 5.69
CA THR A 36 3.58 -12.39 6.94
C THR A 36 2.78 -13.15 8.00
N PRO A 37 3.37 -14.13 8.70
CA PRO A 37 2.71 -14.80 9.81
C PRO A 37 2.18 -13.82 10.86
N VAL A 38 1.06 -14.18 11.50
CA VAL A 38 0.34 -13.33 12.46
C VAL A 38 1.24 -12.74 13.56
N ASP A 39 2.22 -13.49 14.06
CA ASP A 39 3.16 -12.97 15.07
C ASP A 39 4.07 -11.86 14.53
N GLY A 40 4.46 -11.96 13.26
CA GLY A 40 5.21 -10.91 12.58
C GLY A 40 4.39 -9.63 12.41
N LEU A 41 3.12 -9.78 12.00
CA LEU A 41 2.17 -8.66 11.93
C LEU A 41 1.99 -8.01 13.30
N LYS A 42 1.69 -8.81 14.33
CA LYS A 42 1.49 -8.34 15.72
C LYS A 42 2.71 -7.55 16.22
N ARG A 43 3.93 -8.05 16.00
CA ARG A 43 5.15 -7.33 16.38
C ARG A 43 5.29 -6.01 15.63
N MET A 44 5.19 -6.03 14.30
CA MET A 44 5.40 -4.85 13.46
C MET A 44 4.39 -3.75 13.77
N TRP A 45 3.10 -4.09 13.72
CA TRP A 45 2.00 -3.15 13.92
C TRP A 45 1.85 -2.69 15.37
N GLY A 46 2.16 -3.55 16.33
CA GLY A 46 2.26 -3.19 17.74
C GLY A 46 3.36 -2.16 17.98
N ALA A 47 4.57 -2.42 17.49
CA ALA A 47 5.70 -1.50 17.64
C ALA A 47 5.47 -0.15 16.93
N ILE A 48 4.85 -0.15 15.74
CA ILE A 48 4.48 1.10 15.07
C ILE A 48 3.51 1.92 15.92
N ARG A 49 2.44 1.30 16.46
CA ARG A 49 1.49 1.99 17.34
C ARG A 49 2.15 2.52 18.61
N GLU A 50 3.05 1.75 19.21
CA GLU A 50 3.87 2.16 20.37
C GLU A 50 4.70 3.40 20.05
N ASN A 51 5.42 3.39 18.91
CA ASN A 51 6.23 4.52 18.48
C ASN A 51 5.40 5.78 18.24
N ILE A 52 4.26 5.66 17.55
CA ILE A 52 3.35 6.78 17.30
C ILE A 52 2.83 7.36 18.62
N LYS A 53 2.47 6.51 19.58
CA LYS A 53 2.08 6.93 20.93
C LYS A 53 3.22 7.66 21.65
N ASN A 54 4.45 7.14 21.58
CA ASN A 54 5.63 7.76 22.22
C ASN A 54 6.00 9.11 21.60
N MET A 55 5.63 9.34 20.34
CA MET A 55 5.75 10.64 19.67
C MET A 55 4.64 11.64 20.07
N GLY A 56 3.64 11.24 20.85
CA GLY A 56 2.51 12.09 21.23
C GLY A 56 1.52 12.37 20.09
N LEU A 57 1.54 11.56 19.04
CA LEU A 57 0.68 11.74 17.87
C LEU A 57 -0.68 11.04 18.05
N PRO A 58 -1.71 11.46 17.28
CA PRO A 58 -3.01 10.79 17.26
C PRO A 58 -2.90 9.29 16.99
N LYS A 59 -3.82 8.51 17.57
CA LYS A 59 -3.89 7.08 17.33
C LYS A 59 -4.20 6.84 15.84
N PRO A 60 -3.39 6.04 15.13
CA PRO A 60 -3.67 5.74 13.73
C PRO A 60 -4.95 4.91 13.62
N ALA A 61 -5.75 5.21 12.61
CA ALA A 61 -6.94 4.43 12.29
C ALA A 61 -6.53 3.09 11.64
N ASP A 62 -7.44 2.12 11.69
CA ASP A 62 -7.14 0.78 11.19
C ASP A 62 -6.92 0.76 9.67
N ASP A 63 -7.57 1.67 8.92
CA ASP A 63 -7.38 1.86 7.46
C ASP A 63 -5.97 2.30 7.05
N GLN A 64 -5.12 2.72 7.98
CA GLN A 64 -3.70 2.92 7.68
C GLN A 64 -2.91 1.62 7.66
N PHE A 65 -3.49 0.48 8.06
CA PHE A 65 -2.86 -0.83 8.04
C PHE A 65 -3.54 -1.74 7.02
N ALA A 66 -2.74 -2.31 6.12
CA ALA A 66 -3.20 -3.23 5.10
C ALA A 66 -2.46 -4.57 5.18
N PHE A 67 -3.19 -5.66 4.93
CA PHE A 67 -2.61 -7.00 4.89
C PHE A 67 -3.11 -7.81 3.68
N MET A 68 -2.19 -8.52 3.03
CA MET A 68 -2.48 -9.44 1.93
C MET A 68 -2.17 -10.89 2.33
N PRO A 69 -3.17 -11.67 2.78
CA PRO A 69 -3.10 -13.12 2.84
C PRO A 69 -3.53 -13.77 1.52
N LEU A 70 -3.26 -15.07 1.41
CA LEU A 70 -3.93 -15.92 0.43
C LEU A 70 -5.33 -16.26 0.96
N VAL A 71 -6.35 -16.24 0.09
CA VAL A 71 -7.73 -16.46 0.52
C VAL A 71 -8.45 -17.40 -0.44
N ALA A 72 -9.18 -18.38 0.09
CA ALA A 72 -10.11 -19.18 -0.70
C ALA A 72 -11.39 -19.48 0.09
N VAL A 73 -12.54 -19.40 -0.57
CA VAL A 73 -13.84 -19.73 0.05
C VAL A 73 -14.47 -20.84 -0.77
N GLY A 74 -14.84 -21.92 -0.10
CA GLY A 74 -15.55 -23.06 -0.69
C GLY A 74 -16.89 -23.29 0.01
N ASN A 75 -17.76 -24.09 -0.60
CA ASN A 75 -18.98 -24.55 0.08
C ASN A 75 -18.66 -25.54 1.21
N THR A 76 -17.53 -26.23 1.11
CA THR A 76 -17.00 -27.14 2.13
C THR A 76 -15.54 -26.79 2.44
N GLU A 77 -15.04 -27.30 3.56
CA GLU A 77 -13.63 -27.13 3.96
C GLU A 77 -12.67 -27.80 2.96
N GLU A 78 -13.05 -28.97 2.42
CA GLU A 78 -12.27 -29.72 1.43
C GLU A 78 -12.17 -28.96 0.10
N GLU A 79 -13.28 -28.37 -0.36
CA GLU A 79 -13.27 -27.53 -1.55
C GLU A 79 -12.37 -26.30 -1.34
N ALA A 80 -12.49 -25.63 -0.19
CA ALA A 80 -11.68 -24.45 0.11
C ALA A 80 -10.18 -24.80 0.20
N LEU A 81 -9.84 -25.96 0.76
CA LEU A 81 -8.46 -26.47 0.82
C LEU A 81 -7.88 -26.64 -0.59
N ARG A 82 -8.58 -27.36 -1.48
CA ARG A 82 -8.16 -27.53 -2.88
C ARG A 82 -7.91 -26.18 -3.56
N LEU A 83 -8.84 -25.24 -3.39
CA LEU A 83 -8.76 -23.91 -4.01
C LEU A 83 -7.57 -23.11 -3.48
N VAL A 84 -7.31 -23.14 -2.17
CA VAL A 84 -6.18 -22.38 -1.59
C VAL A 84 -4.84 -22.99 -1.97
N GLU A 85 -4.75 -24.29 -2.22
CA GLU A 85 -3.53 -24.94 -2.73
C GLU A 85 -3.17 -24.43 -4.14
N GLU A 86 -4.17 -24.20 -4.99
CA GLU A 86 -3.96 -23.56 -6.29
C GLU A 86 -3.47 -22.11 -6.14
N VAL A 87 -4.06 -21.34 -5.21
CA VAL A 87 -3.57 -19.98 -4.91
C VAL A 87 -2.14 -20.01 -4.37
N PHE A 88 -1.81 -21.01 -3.53
CA PHE A 88 -0.51 -21.21 -2.93
C PHE A 88 0.60 -21.48 -3.95
N TRP A 89 0.25 -21.87 -5.17
CA TRP A 89 1.18 -21.95 -6.29
C TRP A 89 2.03 -20.67 -6.46
N TYR A 90 1.45 -19.49 -6.18
CA TYR A 90 2.18 -18.21 -6.20
C TYR A 90 3.45 -18.24 -5.32
N VAL A 91 3.35 -18.88 -4.16
CA VAL A 91 4.39 -18.91 -3.15
C VAL A 91 5.47 -19.94 -3.50
N THR A 92 5.05 -21.11 -4.01
CA THR A 92 5.97 -22.24 -4.28
C THR A 92 6.65 -22.16 -5.64
N HIS A 93 6.07 -21.43 -6.60
CA HIS A 93 6.55 -21.39 -7.98
C HIS A 93 7.02 -20.00 -8.42
N ASN A 94 7.36 -19.12 -7.47
CA ASN A 94 8.04 -17.86 -7.78
C ASN A 94 9.50 -18.13 -8.19
N LYS A 95 9.75 -18.20 -9.50
CA LYS A 95 11.04 -18.57 -10.11
C LYS A 95 12.00 -17.37 -10.18
N ALA A 96 12.43 -16.88 -9.03
CA ALA A 96 13.54 -15.93 -8.94
C ALA A 96 14.76 -16.63 -8.35
N GLU A 97 15.86 -16.70 -9.09
CA GLU A 97 17.15 -17.18 -8.57
C GLU A 97 17.62 -16.28 -7.41
N SER A 98 18.33 -16.85 -6.44
CA SER A 98 18.67 -16.16 -5.18
C SER A 98 19.44 -14.86 -5.42
N GLN A 99 20.34 -14.81 -6.41
CA GLN A 99 21.09 -13.61 -6.77
C GLN A 99 20.23 -12.43 -7.25
N PHE A 100 18.99 -12.67 -7.69
CA PHE A 100 18.07 -11.61 -8.13
C PHE A 100 17.10 -11.15 -7.05
N ARG A 101 17.12 -11.76 -5.86
CA ARG A 101 16.16 -11.45 -4.78
C ARG A 101 16.54 -10.23 -3.95
N ALA A 102 17.78 -9.77 -4.05
CA ALA A 102 18.30 -8.62 -3.29
C ALA A 102 19.12 -7.69 -4.20
N PRO A 103 18.47 -6.97 -5.14
CA PRO A 103 19.18 -5.97 -5.93
C PRO A 103 19.81 -4.90 -5.01
N PRO A 104 20.91 -4.25 -5.42
CA PRO A 104 21.57 -3.23 -4.61
C PRO A 104 20.60 -2.15 -4.10
N GLY A 105 20.63 -1.90 -2.78
CA GLY A 105 19.75 -0.93 -2.12
C GLY A 105 18.34 -1.42 -1.78
N TYR A 106 17.97 -2.66 -2.14
CA TYR A 106 16.65 -3.22 -1.84
C TYR A 106 16.53 -3.78 -0.42
N VAL A 107 17.61 -4.41 0.06
CA VAL A 107 17.69 -4.95 1.42
C VAL A 107 18.74 -4.14 2.17
N GLU A 108 18.42 -3.79 3.42
CA GLU A 108 19.40 -3.14 4.30
C GLU A 108 20.62 -4.07 4.48
N THR A 109 21.81 -3.48 4.48
CA THR A 109 23.08 -4.22 4.42
C THR A 109 23.23 -5.21 5.56
N GLN A 110 22.89 -4.83 6.79
CA GLN A 110 22.96 -5.70 7.96
C GLN A 110 21.97 -6.87 7.84
N LEU A 111 20.73 -6.60 7.42
CA LEU A 111 19.73 -7.65 7.19
C LEU A 111 20.17 -8.64 6.10
N TYR A 112 20.83 -8.16 5.04
CA TYR A 112 21.36 -9.03 4.00
C TYR A 112 22.58 -9.84 4.49
N ALA A 113 23.45 -9.25 5.31
CA ALA A 113 24.55 -9.96 5.96
C ALA A 113 24.05 -11.05 6.92
N ASP A 114 22.99 -10.78 7.68
CA ASP A 114 22.33 -11.76 8.54
C ASP A 114 21.70 -12.90 7.72
N PHE A 115 21.17 -12.59 6.53
CA PHE A 115 20.69 -13.60 5.60
C PHE A 115 21.81 -14.51 5.08
N LEU A 116 22.88 -13.92 4.55
CA LEU A 116 24.02 -14.68 4.02
C LEU A 116 24.75 -15.49 5.10
N SER A 117 24.77 -15.00 6.33
CA SER A 117 25.37 -15.71 7.48
C SER A 117 24.45 -16.76 8.11
N GLY A 118 23.22 -16.94 7.60
CA GLY A 118 22.26 -17.91 8.11
C GLY A 118 21.58 -17.52 9.43
N LYS A 119 21.86 -16.33 9.96
CA LYS A 119 21.17 -15.77 11.14
C LYS A 119 19.70 -15.45 10.84
N PHE A 120 19.37 -15.20 9.57
CA PHE A 120 18.02 -14.92 9.09
C PHE A 120 17.72 -15.71 7.81
N SER A 121 16.84 -16.71 7.83
CA SER A 121 16.57 -17.54 6.63
C SER A 121 15.58 -16.92 5.63
N GLY A 122 15.17 -15.66 5.80
CA GLY A 122 14.11 -15.07 4.95
C GLY A 122 12.72 -15.66 5.20
N GLY A 123 12.58 -16.55 6.19
CA GLY A 123 11.36 -16.91 6.92
C GLY A 123 10.23 -17.59 6.15
N ARG A 124 10.30 -17.68 4.82
CA ARG A 124 9.21 -18.24 4.02
C ARG A 124 9.52 -19.69 3.63
N THR A 125 10.62 -19.95 2.93
CA THR A 125 10.77 -21.18 2.12
C THR A 125 10.82 -22.49 2.91
N ASP A 126 11.47 -22.54 4.08
CA ASP A 126 11.67 -23.82 4.79
C ASP A 126 10.47 -24.24 5.65
N ALA A 127 9.77 -23.28 6.26
CA ALA A 127 8.51 -23.53 6.96
C ALA A 127 7.39 -23.92 5.97
N ILE A 128 7.39 -23.32 4.78
CA ILE A 128 6.51 -23.67 3.65
C ILE A 128 6.65 -25.14 3.25
N ARG A 129 7.89 -25.63 3.11
CA ARG A 129 8.14 -26.98 2.59
C ARG A 129 7.82 -28.10 3.59
N LYS A 130 7.83 -27.83 4.90
CA LYS A 130 7.74 -28.88 5.93
C LYS A 130 6.37 -29.01 6.60
N MET A 131 5.57 -27.95 6.68
CA MET A 131 4.39 -27.94 7.56
C MET A 131 3.03 -27.87 6.85
N GLY A 132 3.01 -27.76 5.51
CA GLY A 132 1.77 -27.80 4.71
C GLY A 132 0.80 -26.64 4.94
N MET A 133 -0.39 -26.72 4.32
CA MET A 133 -1.40 -25.65 4.34
C MET A 133 -1.98 -25.35 5.73
N GLU A 134 -1.96 -26.31 6.65
CA GLU A 134 -2.46 -26.11 8.01
C GLU A 134 -1.62 -25.10 8.79
N TYR A 135 -0.29 -25.10 8.61
CA TYR A 135 0.56 -24.08 9.19
C TYR A 135 0.21 -22.69 8.67
N PHE A 136 -0.05 -22.54 7.37
CA PHE A 136 -0.44 -21.26 6.77
C PHE A 136 -1.79 -20.78 7.30
N ARG A 137 -2.73 -21.69 7.50
CA ARG A 137 -4.04 -21.41 8.13
C ARG A 137 -3.88 -20.92 9.55
N LYS A 138 -3.20 -21.69 10.40
CA LYS A 138 -2.97 -21.37 11.82
C LYS A 138 -2.29 -20.01 12.01
N ASN A 139 -1.39 -19.65 11.10
CA ASN A 139 -0.64 -18.39 11.12
C ASN A 139 -1.28 -17.27 10.28
N HIS A 140 -2.46 -17.48 9.71
CA HIS A 140 -3.22 -16.52 8.90
C HIS A 140 -2.49 -15.98 7.67
N VAL A 141 -1.48 -16.71 7.20
CA VAL A 141 -0.83 -16.42 5.91
C VAL A 141 -1.73 -16.91 4.76
N ALA A 142 -2.47 -17.99 4.99
CA ALA A 142 -3.60 -18.41 4.19
C ALA A 142 -4.86 -18.39 5.05
N ILE A 143 -5.98 -17.97 4.47
CA ILE A 143 -7.29 -17.93 5.11
C ILE A 143 -8.26 -18.68 4.20
N TYR A 144 -8.72 -19.85 4.60
CA TYR A 144 -9.61 -20.64 3.78
C TYR A 144 -10.60 -21.46 4.60
N GLY A 145 -11.71 -21.83 3.97
CA GLY A 145 -12.76 -22.64 4.55
C GLY A 145 -14.13 -22.30 3.97
N THR A 146 -15.18 -22.65 4.72
CA THR A 146 -16.54 -22.15 4.47
C THR A 146 -16.63 -20.64 4.75
N PRO A 147 -17.68 -19.94 4.29
CA PRO A 147 -17.83 -18.50 4.52
C PRO A 147 -17.70 -18.10 6.01
N ASP A 148 -18.39 -18.80 6.91
CA ASP A 148 -18.33 -18.52 8.35
C ASP A 148 -16.94 -18.80 8.94
N SER A 149 -16.28 -19.86 8.48
CA SER A 149 -14.91 -20.22 8.88
C SER A 149 -13.91 -19.14 8.49
N VAL A 150 -14.04 -18.60 7.27
CA VAL A 150 -13.21 -17.50 6.76
C VAL A 150 -13.49 -16.20 7.52
N ALA A 151 -14.75 -15.85 7.76
CA ALA A 151 -15.11 -14.67 8.55
C ALA A 151 -14.57 -14.77 9.98
N LYS A 152 -14.63 -15.95 10.62
CA LYS A 152 -14.08 -16.22 11.95
C LYS A 152 -12.55 -16.04 11.96
N GLN A 153 -11.85 -16.56 10.97
CA GLN A 153 -10.40 -16.41 10.83
C GLN A 153 -10.01 -14.92 10.66
N ILE A 154 -10.72 -14.17 9.83
CA ILE A 154 -10.45 -12.73 9.64
C ILE A 154 -10.68 -11.95 10.94
N LYS A 155 -11.77 -12.23 11.66
CA LYS A 155 -12.04 -11.62 12.97
C LYS A 155 -10.96 -11.96 14.00
N ASP A 156 -10.44 -13.20 13.97
CA ASP A 156 -9.36 -13.62 14.86
C ASP A 156 -8.03 -12.93 14.54
N LEU A 157 -7.65 -12.86 13.26
CA LEU A 157 -6.51 -12.09 12.80
C LEU A 157 -6.61 -10.63 13.22
N TYR A 158 -7.76 -10.01 13.02
CA TYR A 158 -8.03 -8.62 13.40
C TYR A 158 -7.77 -8.40 14.91
N ARG A 159 -8.30 -9.27 15.77
CA ARG A 159 -8.04 -9.19 17.23
C ARG A 159 -6.57 -9.37 17.58
N LYS A 160 -5.92 -10.39 17.02
CA LYS A 160 -4.52 -10.75 17.34
C LYS A 160 -3.52 -9.65 16.97
N THR A 161 -3.81 -8.90 15.92
CA THR A 161 -2.93 -7.88 15.36
C THR A 161 -3.18 -6.46 15.89
N GLY A 162 -4.23 -6.28 16.70
CA GLY A 162 -4.62 -4.95 17.21
C GLY A 162 -5.37 -4.09 16.19
N GLY A 163 -5.92 -4.70 15.14
CA GLY A 163 -6.76 -4.07 14.13
C GLY A 163 -6.05 -3.75 12.81
N PHE A 164 -6.80 -3.83 11.71
CA PHE A 164 -6.42 -3.36 10.38
C PHE A 164 -7.68 -3.14 9.51
N GLY A 165 -7.55 -2.26 8.52
CA GLY A 165 -8.66 -1.73 7.75
C GLY A 165 -8.71 -2.26 6.31
N HIS A 166 -7.57 -2.67 5.76
CA HIS A 166 -7.53 -3.18 4.39
C HIS A 166 -7.11 -4.65 4.34
N LEU A 167 -8.01 -5.50 3.86
CA LEU A 167 -7.72 -6.88 3.50
C LEU A 167 -7.57 -6.95 1.98
N ILE A 168 -6.35 -7.17 1.51
CA ILE A 168 -6.07 -7.43 0.09
C ILE A 168 -6.16 -8.95 -0.10
N ALA A 169 -7.32 -9.46 -0.48
CA ALA A 169 -7.51 -10.90 -0.62
C ALA A 169 -6.87 -11.41 -1.92
N MET A 170 -5.75 -12.11 -1.84
CA MET A 170 -5.18 -12.82 -2.99
C MET A 170 -5.95 -14.13 -3.19
N MET A 171 -6.87 -14.16 -4.16
CA MET A 171 -7.82 -15.26 -4.37
C MET A 171 -7.60 -16.04 -5.68
N HIS A 172 -6.55 -15.69 -6.42
CA HIS A 172 -6.21 -16.29 -7.71
C HIS A 172 -4.70 -16.40 -7.85
N SER A 173 -4.24 -17.47 -8.48
CA SER A 173 -2.86 -17.62 -8.92
C SER A 173 -2.77 -18.57 -10.10
N GLY A 174 -1.76 -18.35 -10.94
CA GLY A 174 -1.33 -19.29 -11.97
C GLY A 174 -2.46 -19.79 -12.86
N SER A 175 -2.61 -21.12 -12.93
CA SER A 175 -3.56 -21.82 -13.79
C SER A 175 -4.95 -22.01 -13.18
N MET A 176 -5.25 -21.40 -12.04
CA MET A 176 -6.56 -21.54 -11.39
C MET A 176 -7.68 -21.12 -12.36
N SER A 177 -8.68 -21.99 -12.49
CA SER A 177 -9.74 -21.81 -13.49
C SER A 177 -10.60 -20.57 -13.20
N TYR A 178 -11.13 -19.93 -14.24
CA TYR A 178 -12.07 -18.81 -14.07
C TYR A 178 -13.29 -19.22 -13.23
N LYS A 179 -13.79 -20.45 -13.41
CA LYS A 179 -14.95 -20.97 -12.67
C LYS A 179 -14.67 -21.03 -11.17
N ASP A 180 -13.52 -21.59 -10.79
CA ASP A 180 -13.11 -21.73 -9.39
C ASP A 180 -12.84 -20.37 -8.74
N CYS A 181 -12.08 -19.51 -9.42
CA CYS A 181 -11.80 -18.15 -8.98
C CYS A 181 -13.10 -17.35 -8.77
N LYS A 182 -13.98 -17.32 -9.78
CA LYS A 182 -15.27 -16.62 -9.71
C LYS A 182 -16.12 -17.16 -8.57
N LYS A 183 -16.20 -18.48 -8.38
CA LYS A 183 -16.99 -19.09 -7.30
C LYS A 183 -16.49 -18.63 -5.93
N SER A 184 -15.19 -18.78 -5.67
CA SER A 184 -14.55 -18.38 -4.41
C SER A 184 -14.74 -16.89 -4.12
N MET A 185 -14.49 -16.03 -5.10
CA MET A 185 -14.71 -14.57 -4.97
C MET A 185 -16.17 -14.20 -4.74
N THR A 186 -17.11 -14.92 -5.36
CA THR A 186 -18.55 -14.69 -5.18
C THR A 186 -18.98 -15.03 -3.76
N LEU A 187 -18.55 -16.19 -3.23
CA LEU A 187 -18.82 -16.58 -1.84
C LEU A 187 -18.21 -15.57 -0.86
N PHE A 188 -16.96 -15.16 -1.09
CA PHE A 188 -16.32 -14.14 -0.27
C PHE A 188 -17.12 -12.82 -0.25
N ALA A 189 -17.50 -12.31 -1.42
CA ALA A 189 -18.24 -11.06 -1.52
C ALA A 189 -19.65 -11.13 -0.93
N LYS A 190 -20.37 -12.23 -1.15
CA LYS A 190 -21.79 -12.36 -0.74
C LYS A 190 -21.96 -12.82 0.70
N GLU A 191 -21.04 -13.62 1.23
CA GLU A 191 -21.25 -14.33 2.50
C GLU A 191 -20.20 -14.00 3.56
N VAL A 192 -18.96 -13.68 3.16
CA VAL A 192 -17.90 -13.29 4.12
C VAL A 192 -17.93 -11.80 4.40
N VAL A 193 -17.91 -10.95 3.36
CA VAL A 193 -17.84 -9.48 3.50
C VAL A 193 -18.93 -8.92 4.42
N PRO A 194 -20.22 -9.32 4.32
CA PRO A 194 -21.26 -8.82 5.21
C PRO A 194 -20.99 -9.08 6.70
N GLN A 195 -20.23 -10.12 7.03
CA GLN A 195 -19.89 -10.47 8.41
C GLN A 195 -18.73 -9.67 8.99
N ILE A 196 -17.96 -8.96 8.15
CA ILE A 196 -16.74 -8.25 8.53
C ILE A 196 -16.72 -6.77 8.10
N LYS A 197 -17.71 -6.31 7.33
CA LYS A 197 -17.78 -4.96 6.74
C LYS A 197 -17.74 -3.82 7.76
N ASP A 198 -18.12 -4.09 9.01
CA ASP A 198 -18.22 -3.10 10.09
C ASP A 198 -17.01 -3.12 11.04
N LEU A 199 -16.01 -3.96 10.77
CA LEU A 199 -14.81 -4.03 11.61
C LEU A 199 -13.98 -2.74 11.49
N GLY A 200 -13.23 -2.45 12.55
CA GLY A 200 -12.19 -1.43 12.55
C GLY A 200 -12.67 0.01 12.46
N THR A 201 -11.70 0.87 12.20
CA THR A 201 -11.83 2.31 12.16
C THR A 201 -11.28 2.88 10.87
N VAL A 202 -11.84 4.02 10.46
CA VAL A 202 -11.37 4.79 9.31
C VAL A 202 -10.83 6.13 9.78
N SER A 203 -9.85 6.64 9.04
CA SER A 203 -9.33 8.00 9.20
C SER A 203 -10.43 9.01 8.89
N ASP A 204 -10.39 10.18 9.52
CA ASP A 204 -11.34 11.27 9.28
C ASP A 204 -10.84 12.26 8.20
N THR A 205 -9.57 12.16 7.81
CA THR A 205 -8.89 12.96 6.78
C THR A 205 -7.69 12.20 6.19
N PHE A 206 -7.07 12.79 5.16
CA PHE A 206 -5.74 12.40 4.66
C PHE A 206 -4.65 13.35 5.15
N GLY A 207 -3.41 12.89 5.06
CA GLY A 207 -2.20 13.68 5.30
C GLY A 207 -1.49 13.28 6.59
N PRO A 208 -0.49 14.06 7.04
CA PRO A 208 0.27 13.71 8.23
C PRO A 208 -0.61 13.47 9.45
N LEU A 209 -0.26 12.45 10.24
CA LEU A 209 -1.05 11.96 11.36
C LEU A 209 -1.26 13.02 12.45
N GLU A 210 -0.37 14.00 12.56
CA GLU A 210 -0.55 15.18 13.42
C GLU A 210 -1.83 15.98 13.15
N ASN A 211 -2.39 15.87 11.95
CA ASN A 211 -3.62 16.56 11.54
C ASN A 211 -4.88 15.70 11.68
N HIS A 212 -4.74 14.44 12.10
CA HIS A 212 -5.87 13.51 12.21
C HIS A 212 -6.63 13.70 13.52
N GLY A 213 -7.95 13.51 13.46
CA GLY A 213 -8.81 13.45 14.64
C GLY A 213 -8.88 12.04 15.24
N LYS A 214 -9.96 11.80 16.00
CA LYS A 214 -10.23 10.46 16.54
C LYS A 214 -10.69 9.52 15.41
N PRO A 215 -10.14 8.29 15.31
CA PRO A 215 -10.59 7.31 14.32
C PRO A 215 -12.10 7.05 14.42
N ILE A 216 -12.77 7.00 13.27
CA ILE A 216 -14.22 6.81 13.17
C ILE A 216 -14.51 5.30 13.09
N PRO A 217 -15.37 4.73 13.95
CA PRO A 217 -15.78 3.33 13.82
C PRO A 217 -16.46 3.05 12.49
N ALA A 218 -16.04 2.02 11.76
CA ALA A 218 -16.59 1.67 10.45
C ALA A 218 -18.12 1.43 10.50
N ALA A 219 -18.62 0.80 11.57
CA ALA A 219 -20.04 0.57 11.80
C ALA A 219 -20.89 1.86 11.84
N LYS A 220 -20.30 3.01 12.20
CA LYS A 220 -21.02 4.29 12.25
C LYS A 220 -21.11 4.98 10.88
N GLY A 221 -20.35 4.52 9.89
CA GLY A 221 -20.35 5.07 8.53
C GLY A 221 -21.13 4.22 7.52
N GLY A 222 -22.04 3.34 7.98
CA GLY A 222 -22.88 2.46 7.14
C GLY A 222 -22.17 1.22 6.57
N SER A 223 -20.84 1.28 6.48
CA SER A 223 -19.87 0.18 6.46
C SER A 223 -18.47 0.79 6.38
N ARG A 224 -17.42 -0.02 6.42
CA ARG A 224 -16.07 0.48 6.14
C ARG A 224 -15.95 1.10 4.75
N THR A 225 -16.56 0.50 3.73
CA THR A 225 -16.51 0.98 2.35
C THR A 225 -17.19 2.33 2.22
N GLU A 226 -18.37 2.49 2.82
CA GLU A 226 -19.14 3.74 2.80
C GLU A 226 -18.44 4.83 3.60
N ALA A 227 -17.89 4.50 4.77
CA ALA A 227 -17.14 5.44 5.60
C ALA A 227 -15.89 5.98 4.87
N LEU A 228 -15.14 5.09 4.20
CA LEU A 228 -14.01 5.50 3.36
C LEU A 228 -14.47 6.37 2.19
N ALA A 229 -15.52 5.97 1.46
CA ALA A 229 -16.05 6.74 0.34
C ALA A 229 -16.50 8.15 0.75
N ALA A 230 -17.15 8.29 1.91
CA ALA A 230 -17.55 9.58 2.46
C ALA A 230 -16.33 10.45 2.81
N MET A 231 -15.30 9.86 3.41
CA MET A 231 -14.04 10.55 3.72
C MET A 231 -13.32 11.01 2.44
N TYR A 232 -13.24 10.15 1.41
CA TYR A 232 -12.73 10.52 0.08
C TYR A 232 -13.50 11.69 -0.54
N ALA A 233 -14.83 11.64 -0.52
CA ALA A 233 -15.67 12.70 -1.08
C ALA A 233 -15.42 14.04 -0.38
N LYS A 234 -15.34 14.04 0.96
CA LYS A 234 -15.02 15.22 1.76
C LYS A 234 -13.64 15.79 1.40
N PHE A 235 -12.63 14.93 1.28
CA PHE A 235 -11.28 15.35 0.92
C PHE A 235 -11.23 16.03 -0.46
N HIS A 236 -11.93 15.49 -1.44
CA HIS A 236 -11.99 16.09 -2.78
C HIS A 236 -12.82 17.39 -2.81
N ALA A 237 -13.86 17.53 -1.98
CA ALA A 237 -14.67 18.75 -1.90
C ALA A 237 -13.88 19.95 -1.34
N VAL A 238 -13.14 19.77 -0.25
CA VAL A 238 -12.38 20.86 0.41
C VAL A 238 -11.33 21.46 -0.52
N ALA A 239 -10.69 20.63 -1.36
CA ALA A 239 -9.71 21.10 -2.33
C ALA A 239 -10.30 21.92 -3.51
N THR A 240 -11.63 21.88 -3.71
CA THR A 240 -12.30 22.70 -4.72
C THR A 240 -12.67 24.09 -4.23
N GLU A 241 -12.89 24.27 -2.92
CA GLU A 241 -13.27 25.57 -2.33
C GLU A 241 -12.07 26.54 -2.20
N GLU A 242 -10.85 26.04 -2.05
CA GLU A 242 -9.64 26.87 -1.97
C GLU A 242 -9.20 27.51 -3.31
N LYS A 243 -9.83 27.13 -4.44
CA LYS A 243 -9.56 27.75 -5.76
C LYS A 243 -10.43 28.99 -6.00
N LYS A 244 -10.45 29.96 -5.08
CA LYS A 244 -10.88 31.33 -5.45
C LYS A 244 -9.82 31.94 -6.37
N PRO A 245 -10.21 32.52 -7.52
CA PRO A 245 -9.25 33.02 -8.49
C PRO A 245 -8.43 34.15 -7.87
N VAL A 246 -7.10 33.99 -7.87
CA VAL A 246 -6.17 35.09 -7.61
C VAL A 246 -6.45 36.16 -8.64
N LYS A 247 -7.00 37.32 -8.21
CA LYS A 247 -7.12 38.51 -9.06
C LYS A 247 -5.71 38.92 -9.49
N ILE A 248 -5.32 38.56 -10.70
CA ILE A 248 -4.12 39.10 -11.34
C ILE A 248 -4.34 40.60 -11.48
N ARG A 249 -3.65 41.38 -10.65
CA ARG A 249 -3.67 42.85 -10.68
C ARG A 249 -3.24 43.30 -12.08
N GLY A 250 -4.06 44.14 -12.71
CA GLY A 250 -4.06 44.40 -14.15
C GLY A 250 -2.69 44.66 -14.77
N LYS A 251 -2.45 44.04 -15.94
CA LYS A 251 -1.35 44.40 -16.83
C LYS A 251 -1.50 45.88 -17.22
N ALA A 252 -0.53 46.71 -16.83
CA ALA A 252 -0.41 48.06 -17.34
C ALA A 252 -0.24 47.99 -18.87
N LYS A 253 -1.05 48.77 -19.61
CA LYS A 253 -0.93 48.92 -21.07
C LYS A 253 0.49 49.40 -21.42
N PRO A 254 1.15 48.85 -22.45
CA PRO A 254 2.47 49.32 -22.84
C PRO A 254 2.33 50.72 -23.47
N LYS A 255 3.05 51.70 -22.93
CA LYS A 255 3.20 53.03 -23.52
C LYS A 255 3.89 52.90 -24.89
N ALA A 256 3.29 53.47 -25.93
CA ALA A 256 3.87 53.58 -27.25
C ALA A 256 5.21 54.33 -27.18
N LYS A 257 6.32 53.67 -27.55
CA LYS A 257 7.62 54.32 -27.70
C LYS A 257 7.71 54.91 -29.11
N ALA A 258 7.83 56.24 -29.17
CA ALA A 258 8.16 56.99 -30.37
C ALA A 258 9.54 56.57 -30.91
N LYS A 259 9.65 56.35 -32.22
CA LYS A 259 10.94 56.23 -32.93
C LYS A 259 11.59 57.61 -33.01
N PRO A 260 12.92 57.71 -32.82
CA PRO A 260 13.66 58.37 -33.89
C PRO A 260 15.07 57.81 -34.18
N LYS A 261 15.26 57.68 -35.50
CA LYS A 261 16.37 58.15 -36.34
C LYS A 261 17.75 57.48 -36.26
N ALA A 262 18.11 56.93 -37.41
CA ALA A 262 19.41 56.37 -37.77
C ALA A 262 20.52 57.44 -37.87
N LYS A 263 21.74 57.09 -37.42
CA LYS A 263 23.00 57.57 -38.01
C LYS A 263 24.11 56.50 -37.95
N ALA A 264 24.62 56.25 -39.15
CA ALA A 264 25.90 55.72 -39.66
C ALA A 264 26.94 54.96 -38.77
N LYS A 265 27.20 53.73 -39.21
CA LYS A 265 28.47 53.04 -39.54
C LYS A 265 29.77 53.39 -38.77
N ALA A 266 30.39 52.33 -38.21
CA ALA A 266 31.81 52.04 -38.40
C ALA A 266 32.04 50.52 -38.45
N LYS A 267 32.86 50.07 -39.41
CA LYS A 267 33.25 48.69 -39.70
C LYS A 267 34.35 48.23 -38.74
N THR A 268 34.29 46.99 -38.26
CA THR A 268 35.51 46.20 -38.05
C THR A 268 35.25 44.70 -38.24
N THR A 269 36.08 44.13 -39.10
CA THR A 269 36.11 42.75 -39.59
C THR A 269 37.03 41.93 -38.69
N ILE A 270 36.66 40.73 -38.23
CA ILE A 270 37.62 39.64 -37.96
C ILE A 270 37.02 38.29 -38.39
N LYS A 271 37.89 37.51 -39.05
CA LYS A 271 37.67 36.30 -39.86
C LYS A 271 37.40 35.01 -39.07
N SER A 272 36.80 34.10 -39.82
CA SER A 272 36.65 32.64 -39.69
C SER A 272 37.83 31.83 -39.15
N GLY A 273 37.52 30.72 -38.48
CA GLY A 273 38.38 29.54 -38.36
C GLY A 273 37.60 28.29 -37.93
N GLY A 274 37.39 27.35 -38.84
CA GLY A 274 36.79 26.03 -38.54
C GLY A 274 37.83 24.92 -38.37
N ARG A 275 37.42 23.80 -37.76
CA ARG A 275 37.98 22.42 -37.88
C ARG A 275 36.98 21.47 -37.19
N LYS A 276 36.17 20.66 -37.90
CA LYS A 276 36.41 19.30 -38.45
C LYS A 276 36.91 18.23 -37.44
N LYS A 277 36.01 17.25 -37.20
CA LYS A 277 36.13 15.76 -37.17
C LYS A 277 37.34 15.07 -36.50
N LYS A 278 37.03 14.08 -35.64
CA LYS A 278 37.39 12.62 -35.64
C LYS A 278 36.78 12.01 -34.36
N ALA A 279 35.90 11.00 -34.36
CA ALA A 279 36.02 9.60 -34.79
C ALA A 279 37.13 8.82 -34.08
N ALA A 280 36.73 8.08 -33.03
CA ALA A 280 37.13 6.71 -32.69
C ALA A 280 36.00 6.13 -31.82
#